data_AF-A0A358PDD0-F1
#
_entry.id   AF-A0A358PDD0-F1
#
_cell.length_a   1.000
_cell.length_b   1.000
_cell.length_c   1.000
_cell.angle_alpha   90.00
_cell.angle_beta   90.00
_cell.angle_gamma   90.00
#
_symmetry.space_group_name_H-M   'P 1'
#
loop_
_entity.id
_entity.type
_entity.pdbx_description
1 polymer ?
#
loop_
_entity_poly.entity_id
_entity_poly.type
_entity_poly.pdbx_seq_one_letter_code
_entity_poly.pdbx_strand_id
1 'polypeptide(L)' 'VRPGKREGGFSVWSYGDNGQLAAVEAVRDPAGYMLGKKCLDLGLSPDPDDIGNGDFDLKAFVAARGEK' A
#
# COMPACT_ATOMS: atom_id res chain seq x y z
N VAL A 1 -1.18 -6.44 6.69
CA VAL A 1 0.11 -6.86 6.07
C VAL A 1 -0.20 -7.34 4.66
N ARG A 2 0.57 -6.93 3.66
CA ARG A 2 0.42 -7.34 2.26
C ARG A 2 1.58 -8.24 1.83
N PRO A 3 1.31 -9.42 1.24
CA PRO A 3 2.36 -10.27 0.69
C PRO A 3 2.99 -9.63 -0.57
N GLY A 4 4.31 -9.67 -0.65
CA GLY A 4 5.09 -9.25 -1.81
C GLY A 4 5.29 -10.40 -2.81
N LYS A 5 5.74 -10.08 -4.03
CA LYS A 5 5.97 -11.09 -5.09
C LYS A 5 7.30 -11.85 -4.97
N ARG A 6 8.26 -11.32 -4.20
CA ARG A 6 9.57 -11.95 -3.99
C ARG A 6 9.50 -12.86 -2.76
N GLU A 7 10.32 -13.90 -2.73
CA GLU A 7 10.40 -14.80 -1.58
C GLU A 7 10.67 -14.03 -0.28
N GLY A 8 9.82 -14.31 0.72
CA GLY A 8 9.84 -13.62 2.02
C GLY A 8 9.66 -12.09 1.92
N GLY A 9 9.17 -11.56 0.79
CA GLY A 9 8.88 -10.15 0.61
C GLY A 9 7.48 -9.81 1.12
N PHE A 10 7.35 -8.68 1.80
CA PHE A 10 6.07 -8.18 2.29
C PHE A 10 6.13 -6.69 2.59
N SER A 11 4.95 -6.09 2.78
CA SER A 11 4.80 -4.74 3.31
C SER A 11 3.79 -4.68 4.47
N VAL A 12 4.07 -3.79 5.41
CA VAL A 12 3.20 -3.45 6.55
C VAL A 12 2.67 -2.05 6.30
N TRP A 13 1.38 -1.89 6.56
CA TRP A 13 0.64 -0.66 6.29
C TRP A 13 -0.07 -0.30 7.59
N SER A 14 0.29 0.85 8.14
CA SER A 14 -0.14 1.29 9.46
C SER A 14 -1.08 2.47 9.32
N TYR A 15 -2.21 2.41 10.01
CA TYR A 15 -3.27 3.41 9.94
C TYR A 15 -3.36 4.15 11.27
N GLY A 16 -3.62 5.45 11.20
CA GLY A 16 -3.87 6.26 12.39
C GLY A 16 -5.29 6.08 12.92
N ASP A 17 -5.58 6.70 14.07
CA ASP A 17 -6.89 6.63 14.73
C ASP A 17 -8.04 7.19 13.86
N ASN A 18 -7.73 8.04 12.89
CA ASN A 18 -8.66 8.58 11.90
C ASN A 18 -8.93 7.61 10.73
N GLY A 19 -8.38 6.40 10.77
CA GLY A 19 -8.49 5.40 9.70
C GLY A 19 -7.69 5.74 8.44
N GLN A 20 -6.81 6.75 8.47
CA GLN A 20 -5.98 7.11 7.33
C GLN A 20 -4.63 6.43 7.38
N LEU A 21 -4.12 6.07 6.20
CA LEU A 21 -2.77 5.53 6.04
C LEU A 21 -1.74 6.52 6.61
N ALA A 22 -0.96 6.05 7.58
CA ALA A 22 0.01 6.85 8.31
C ALA A 22 1.46 6.45 8.01
N ALA A 23 1.72 5.17 7.76
CA ALA A 23 3.06 4.67 7.43
C ALA A 23 3.01 3.40 6.57
N VAL A 24 4.10 3.17 5.84
CA VAL A 24 4.34 1.93 5.09
C VAL A 24 5.78 1.47 5.30
N GLU A 25 5.96 0.26 5.82
CA GLU A 25 7.24 -0.44 5.84
C GLU A 25 7.25 -1.54 4.78
N ALA A 26 8.35 -1.69 4.05
CA ALA A 26 8.48 -2.71 3.01
C ALA A 26 9.80 -3.48 3.17
N VAL A 27 9.72 -4.80 3.20
CA VAL A 27 10.85 -5.71 3.35
C VAL A 27 10.93 -6.58 2.12
N ARG A 28 12.00 -6.44 1.32
CA ARG A 28 12.19 -7.14 0.03
C ARG A 28 11.00 -7.00 -0.94
N ASP A 29 10.18 -5.97 -0.77
CA ASP A 29 9.00 -5.69 -1.59
C ASP A 29 9.11 -4.28 -2.23
N PRO A 30 9.84 -4.15 -3.35
CA PRO A 30 9.96 -2.86 -4.05
C PRO A 30 8.60 -2.32 -4.53
N ALA A 31 7.65 -3.21 -4.86
CA ALA A 31 6.33 -2.79 -5.32
C ALA A 31 5.52 -2.20 -4.16
N GLY A 32 5.49 -2.86 -3.01
CA GLY A 32 4.88 -2.33 -1.78
C GLY A 32 5.47 -0.99 -1.36
N TYR A 33 6.81 -0.83 -1.41
CA TYR A 33 7.46 0.45 -1.15
C TYR A 33 6.99 1.54 -2.12
N MET A 34 7.05 1.30 -3.43
CA MET A 34 6.74 2.32 -4.43
C MET A 34 5.27 2.73 -4.40
N LEU A 35 4.34 1.77 -4.27
CA LEU A 35 2.92 2.04 -4.21
C LEU A 35 2.53 2.69 -2.87
N GLY A 36 3.08 2.21 -1.76
CA GLY A 36 2.87 2.80 -0.43
C GLY A 36 3.38 4.23 -0.34
N LYS A 37 4.60 4.50 -0.83
CA LYS A 37 5.13 5.86 -0.92
C LYS A 37 4.21 6.77 -1.73
N LYS A 38 3.72 6.32 -2.89
CA LYS A 38 2.77 7.10 -3.69
C LYS A 38 1.47 7.38 -2.95
N CYS A 39 0.93 6.40 -2.23
CA CYS A 39 -0.26 6.62 -1.40
C CYS A 39 -0.01 7.72 -0.36
N LEU A 40 1.12 7.65 0.37
CA LEU A 40 1.49 8.66 1.36
C LEU A 40 1.70 10.05 0.71
N ASP A 41 2.44 10.12 -0.39
CA ASP A 41 2.71 11.39 -1.11
C ASP A 41 1.43 12.08 -1.60
N LEU A 42 0.43 11.29 -2.03
CA LEU A 42 -0.82 11.76 -2.61
C LEU A 42 -1.97 11.83 -1.59
N GLY A 43 -1.73 11.48 -0.32
CA GLY A 43 -2.78 11.39 0.70
C GLY A 43 -3.87 10.34 0.39
N LEU A 44 -3.52 9.28 -0.34
CA LEU A 44 -4.43 8.17 -0.61
C LEU A 44 -4.39 7.16 0.54
N SER A 45 -5.57 6.73 0.98
CA SER A 45 -5.72 5.73 2.03
C SER A 45 -6.56 4.55 1.51
N PRO A 46 -5.93 3.52 0.91
CA PRO A 46 -6.62 2.28 0.57
C PRO A 46 -7.17 1.59 1.83
N ASP A 47 -8.28 0.89 1.72
CA ASP A 47 -8.88 0.17 2.84
C ASP A 47 -7.91 -0.89 3.40
N PRO A 48 -7.76 -1.03 4.73
CA PRO A 48 -6.91 -2.05 5.34
C PRO A 48 -7.23 -3.48 4.88
N ASP A 49 -8.51 -3.80 4.65
CA ASP A 49 -8.94 -5.13 4.21
C ASP A 49 -8.49 -5.41 2.76
N ASP A 50 -8.59 -4.39 1.88
CA ASP A 50 -8.07 -4.45 0.51
C ASP A 50 -6.54 -4.59 0.49
N ILE A 51 -5.82 -3.92 1.39
CA ILE A 51 -4.36 -4.06 1.51
C ILE A 51 -3.97 -5.49 1.92
N GLY A 52 -4.69 -6.07 2.88
CA GLY A 52 -4.49 -7.45 3.31
C GLY A 52 -4.75 -8.48 2.21
N ASN A 53 -5.65 -8.16 1.27
CA ASN A 53 -5.95 -8.99 0.12
C ASN A 53 -4.85 -8.93 -0.96
N GLY A 54 -4.07 -10.01 -1.09
CA GLY A 54 -3.01 -10.11 -2.10
C GLY A 54 -3.47 -9.87 -3.55
N ASP A 55 -4.72 -10.20 -3.87
CA ASP A 55 -5.31 -10.08 -5.21
C ASP A 55 -5.83 -8.67 -5.51
N PHE A 56 -5.93 -7.80 -4.51
CA PHE A 56 -6.31 -6.41 -4.73
C PHE A 56 -5.28 -5.70 -5.63
N ASP A 57 -5.77 -5.10 -6.73
CA ASP A 57 -4.94 -4.34 -7.65
C ASP A 57 -4.66 -2.93 -7.12
N LEU A 58 -3.73 -2.89 -6.17
CA LEU A 58 -3.25 -1.65 -5.57
C LEU A 58 -2.62 -0.71 -6.61
N LYS A 59 -2.06 -1.23 -7.70
CA LYS A 59 -1.48 -0.40 -8.75
C LYS A 59 -2.57 0.35 -9.51
N ALA A 60 -3.66 -0.33 -9.87
CA ALA A 60 -4.82 0.30 -10.49
C ALA A 60 -5.46 1.35 -9.55
N PHE A 61 -5.60 1.04 -8.26
CA PHE A 61 -6.11 1.97 -7.26
C PHE A 61 -5.33 3.31 -7.24
N VAL A 62 -4.00 3.24 -7.23
CA VAL A 62 -3.11 4.41 -7.21
C VAL A 62 -3.16 5.16 -8.53
N ALA A 63 -3.15 4.45 -9.66
CA ALA A 63 -3.20 5.08 -11.00
C ALA A 63 -4.47 5.92 -11.18
N ALA A 64 -5.64 5.37 -10.82
CA ALA A 64 -6.92 6.06 -10.98
C ALA A 64 -7.08 7.34 -10.13
N ARG A 65 -6.20 7.56 -9.14
CA ARG A 65 -6.28 8.67 -8.18
C ARG A 65 -5.09 9.63 -8.26
N GLY A 66 -3.99 9.24 -8.90
CA GLY A 66 -2.82 10.08 -9.15
C GLY A 66 -2.89 10.93 -10.41
N GLU A 67 -3.94 10.80 -11.23
CA GLU A 67 -4.17 11.59 -12.46
C GLU A 67 -5.00 12.87 -12.21
N LYS A 68 -5.08 13.34 -10.97
CA LYS A 68 -5.74 14.61 -10.63
C LYS A 68 -4.75 15.76 -10.51
#